data_AF-A0A031IKF0-F1
#
_entry.id   AF-A0A031IKF0-F1
#
_cell.length_a   1.000
_cell.length_b   1.000
_cell.length_c   1.000
_cell.angle_alpha   90.00
_cell.angle_beta   90.00
_cell.angle_gamma   90.00
#
_symmetry.space_group_name_H-M   'P 1'
#
loop_
_entity.id
_entity.type
_entity.pdbx_description
1 polymer ?
#
loop_
_entity_poly.entity_id
_entity_poly.type
_entity_poly.pdbx_seq_one_letter_code
_entity_poly.pdbx_strand_id
1 'polypeptide(L)' 'MKRDQHVMPHPKGGYQVKAAGATRATKRFATQKEAIAEGRRIAKNQKTELVIHNKEGQIREKDSYGHDPFPPRG' A
#
# COMPACT_ATOMS: atom_id res chain seq x y z
N MET A 1 13.93 9.30 4.89
CA MET A 1 12.83 8.76 5.70
C MET A 1 12.07 7.72 4.90
N LYS A 2 11.72 6.61 5.52
CA LYS A 2 10.86 5.57 4.93
C LYS A 2 9.41 6.05 4.99
N ARG A 3 8.59 5.68 4.02
CA ARG A 3 7.21 6.17 3.87
C ARG A 3 6.29 4.99 3.69
N ASP A 4 5.10 5.05 4.27
CA ASP A 4 4.11 4.01 4.11
C ASP A 4 3.63 3.93 2.66
N GLN A 5 3.23 2.73 2.24
CA GLN A 5 2.81 2.47 0.88
C GLN A 5 1.28 2.41 0.85
N HIS A 6 0.67 3.21 -0.03
CA HIS A 6 -0.77 3.23 -0.23
C HIS A 6 -1.13 2.52 -1.53
N VAL A 7 -2.04 1.54 -1.43
CA VAL A 7 -2.70 0.92 -2.58
C VAL A 7 -4.07 1.58 -2.74
N MET A 8 -4.28 2.31 -3.82
CA MET A 8 -5.51 3.06 -4.04
C MET A 8 -5.97 3.01 -5.49
N PRO A 9 -7.29 3.17 -5.76
CA PRO A 9 -7.79 3.31 -7.12
C PRO A 9 -7.14 4.52 -7.80
N HIS A 10 -6.85 4.38 -9.09
CA HIS A 10 -6.30 5.48 -9.88
C HIS A 10 -7.43 6.16 -10.69
N PRO A 11 -7.48 7.51 -10.81
CA PRO A 11 -8.56 8.23 -11.51
C PRO A 11 -8.75 7.86 -13.00
N LYS A 12 -7.67 7.48 -13.69
CA LYS A 12 -7.66 6.92 -15.06
C LYS A 12 -7.97 5.41 -15.12
N GLY A 13 -8.55 4.82 -14.07
CA GLY A 13 -8.80 3.39 -13.95
C GLY A 13 -7.63 2.58 -13.38
N GLY A 14 -7.94 1.37 -12.91
CA GLY A 14 -7.01 0.47 -12.25
C GLY A 14 -6.61 0.92 -10.85
N TYR A 15 -5.47 0.42 -10.39
CA TYR A 15 -4.92 0.67 -9.06
C TYR A 15 -3.48 1.18 -9.14
N GLN A 16 -3.06 1.89 -8.10
CA GLN A 16 -1.70 2.42 -7.98
C GLN A 16 -1.12 2.09 -6.62
N VAL A 17 0.20 1.90 -6.58
CA VAL A 17 1.00 1.94 -5.35
C VAL A 17 1.65 3.31 -5.27
N LYS A 18 1.53 3.98 -4.13
CA LYS A 18 2.05 5.33 -3.92
C LYS A 18 2.59 5.49 -2.51
N ALA A 19 3.81 5.99 -2.39
CA ALA A 19 4.36 6.32 -1.07
C ALA A 19 3.62 7.51 -0.43
N ALA A 20 3.45 7.49 0.89
CA ALA A 20 2.82 8.57 1.64
C ALA A 20 3.49 9.92 1.35
N GLY A 21 2.68 10.94 1.01
CA GLY A 21 3.17 12.28 0.64
C GLY A 21 3.86 12.38 -0.72
N ALA A 22 4.00 11.30 -1.49
CA ALA A 22 4.50 11.40 -2.86
C ALA A 22 3.50 12.14 -3.76
N THR A 23 3.96 12.78 -4.84
CA THR A 23 3.07 13.36 -5.86
C THR A 23 2.70 12.33 -6.92
N ARG A 24 3.62 11.43 -7.25
CA ARG A 24 3.48 10.41 -8.30
C ARG A 24 3.29 9.02 -7.71
N ALA A 25 2.59 8.17 -8.46
CA ALA A 25 2.52 6.74 -8.15
C ALA A 25 3.88 6.09 -8.40
N THR A 26 4.28 5.18 -7.52
CA THR A 26 5.45 4.32 -7.69
C THR A 26 5.22 3.38 -8.88
N LYS A 27 4.04 2.77 -8.95
CA LYS A 27 3.64 1.87 -10.03
C LYS A 27 2.12 1.78 -10.15
N ARG A 28 1.63 1.39 -11.33
CA ARG A 28 0.21 1.18 -11.65
C ARG A 28 -0.04 -0.26 -12.05
N PHE A 29 -1.26 -0.71 -11.80
CA PHE A 29 -1.72 -2.06 -12.03
C PHE A 29 -3.16 -2.06 -12.53
N ALA A 30 -3.55 -3.10 -13.25
CA ALA A 30 -4.92 -3.26 -13.70
C ALA A 30 -5.83 -3.62 -12.52
N THR A 31 -5.33 -4.44 -11.59
CA THR A 31 -6.11 -4.98 -10.48
C THR A 31 -5.56 -4.58 -9.11
N GLN A 32 -6.44 -4.57 -8.11
CA GLN A 32 -6.05 -4.29 -6.72
C GLN A 32 -5.10 -5.36 -6.19
N LYS A 33 -5.32 -6.63 -6.57
CA LYS A 33 -4.53 -7.77 -6.13
C LYS A 33 -3.05 -7.61 -6.51
N GLU A 34 -2.77 -7.20 -7.74
CA GLU A 34 -1.41 -6.94 -8.23
C GLU A 34 -0.77 -5.75 -7.49
N ALA A 35 -1.54 -4.69 -7.26
CA ALA A 35 -1.07 -3.52 -6.51
C ALA A 35 -0.76 -3.86 -5.05
N ILE A 36 -1.58 -4.68 -4.40
CA ILE A 36 -1.34 -5.18 -3.04
C ILE A 36 -0.06 -6.02 -3.00
N ALA A 37 0.13 -6.93 -3.96
CA ALA A 37 1.32 -7.77 -4.00
C ALA A 37 2.61 -6.94 -4.08
N GLU A 38 2.65 -5.93 -4.95
CA GLU A 38 3.80 -5.04 -5.06
C GLU A 38 3.94 -4.11 -3.84
N GLY A 39 2.84 -3.54 -3.35
CA GLY A 39 2.83 -2.70 -2.15
C GLY A 39 3.38 -3.44 -0.93
N ARG A 40 2.99 -4.71 -0.76
CA ARG A 40 3.48 -5.61 0.29
C ARG A 40 4.98 -5.87 0.15
N ARG A 41 5.47 -6.10 -1.07
CA ARG A 41 6.90 -6.28 -1.34
C ARG A 41 7.70 -5.03 -0.96
N ILE A 42 7.23 -3.86 -1.37
CA ILE A 42 7.88 -2.58 -1.07
C ILE A 42 7.87 -2.30 0.43
N ALA A 43 6.71 -2.45 1.09
CA ALA A 43 6.56 -2.17 2.51
C ALA A 43 7.41 -3.12 3.38
N LYS A 44 7.49 -4.41 3.04
CA LYS A 44 8.41 -5.37 3.67
C LYS A 44 9.88 -4.96 3.52
N ASN A 45 10.30 -4.63 2.31
CA ASN A 45 11.69 -4.22 2.05
C ASN A 45 12.05 -2.93 2.78
N GLN A 46 11.11 -1.99 2.86
CA GLN A 46 11.29 -0.72 3.54
C GLN A 46 11.06 -0.84 5.05
N LYS A 47 10.49 -1.94 5.56
CA LYS A 47 10.03 -2.07 6.96
C LYS A 47 9.08 -0.93 7.35
N THR A 48 8.05 -0.70 6.53
CA THR A 48 7.00 0.32 6.69
C THR A 48 5.62 -0.30 6.68
N GLU A 49 4.58 0.53 6.77
CA GLU A 49 3.20 0.06 6.63
C GLU A 49 2.76 0.01 5.15
N LEU A 50 1.78 -0.85 4.90
CA LEU A 50 0.97 -0.91 3.68
C LEU A 50 -0.46 -0.57 4.05
N VAL A 51 -1.03 0.44 3.41
CA VAL A 51 -2.41 0.88 3.57
C VAL A 51 -3.18 0.55 2.30
N ILE A 52 -4.22 -0.27 2.41
CA ILE A 52 -5.03 -0.71 1.27
C ILE A 52 -6.37 0.02 1.31
N HIS A 53 -6.66 0.76 0.24
CA HIS A 53 -7.91 1.50 0.08
C HIS A 53 -8.92 0.70 -0.75
N ASN A 54 -10.22 0.84 -0.47
CA ASN A 54 -11.31 0.33 -1.32
C ASN A 54 -11.47 1.17 -2.60
N LYS A 55 -12.48 0.84 -3.44
CA LYS A 55 -12.73 1.55 -4.71
C LYS A 55 -13.19 3.00 -4.47
N GLU A 56 -13.74 3.27 -3.30
CA GLU A 56 -14.20 4.56 -2.82
C GLU A 56 -13.05 5.39 -2.22
N GLY A 57 -11.83 4.85 -2.17
CA GLY A 57 -10.64 5.52 -1.63
C GLY A 57 -10.54 5.53 -0.11
N GLN A 58 -11.43 4.85 0.61
CA GLN A 58 -11.41 4.69 2.06
C GLN A 58 -10.46 3.55 2.46
N ILE A 59 -9.90 3.61 3.67
CA ILE A 59 -9.02 2.55 4.17
C ILE A 59 -9.85 1.29 4.43
N ARG A 60 -9.47 0.19 3.77
CA ARG A 60 -10.07 -1.14 3.93
C ARG A 60 -9.24 -2.02 4.87
N GLU A 61 -7.92 -1.97 4.75
CA GLU A 61 -6.99 -2.90 5.41
C GLU A 61 -5.62 -2.23 5.58
N LYS A 62 -4.86 -2.66 6.60
CA LYS A 62 -3.48 -2.21 6.83
C LYS A 62 -2.60 -3.39 7.22
N ASP A 63 -1.40 -3.47 6.65
CA ASP A 63 -0.35 -4.39 7.10
C ASP A 63 0.84 -3.57 7.62
N SER A 64 1.34 -3.87 8.82
CA SER A 64 2.57 -3.26 9.34
C SER A 64 3.75 -4.21 9.18
N TYR A 65 4.85 -3.70 8.60
CA TYR A 65 6.12 -4.42 8.48
C TYR A 65 7.27 -3.68 9.19
N GLY A 66 6.95 -2.58 9.88
CA GLY A 66 7.84 -1.96 10.87
C GLY A 66 8.02 -2.91 12.05
N HIS A 67 9.01 -2.64 12.90
CA HIS A 67 9.30 -3.43 14.10
C HIS A 67 8.15 -3.29 15.10
N ASP A 68 7.05 -4.01 14.86
CA ASP A 68 5.92 -4.10 15.77
C ASP A 68 6.22 -5.20 16.79
N PRO A 69 6.46 -4.88 18.08
CA PRO A 69 6.65 -5.90 19.11
C PRO A 69 5.38 -6.72 19.35
N PHE A 70 4.25 -6.41 18.70
CA PHE A 70 2.98 -7.10 18.85
C PHE A 70 2.33 -7.39 17.48
N PRO A 71 2.76 -8.43 16.74
CA PRO A 71 2.02 -8.84 15.56
C PRO A 71 0.60 -9.26 15.95
N PRO A 72 -0.44 -8.89 15.17
CA PRO A 72 -1.79 -9.36 15.44
C PRO A 72 -1.80 -10.90 15.37
N ARG A 73 -2.34 -11.53 16.42
CA ARG A 73 -2.58 -12.98 16.43
C ARG A 73 -3.59 -13.26 15.32
N GLY A 74 -3.17 -14.10 14.36
CA GLY A 74 -4.05 -14.62 13.32
C GLY A 74 -5.16 -15.50 13.86
#